data_AF-A0A7S4SWC6-F1
#
_entry.id   AF-A0A7S4SWC6-F1
#
_cell.length_a   1.000
_cell.length_b   1.000
_cell.length_c   1.000
_cell.angle_alpha   90.00
_cell.angle_beta   90.00
_cell.angle_gamma   90.00
#
_symmetry.space_group_name_H-M   'P 1'
#
loop_
_entity.id
_entity.type
_entity.pdbx_description
1 polymer ?
#
loop_
_entity_poly.entity_id
_entity_poly.type
_entity_poly.pdbx_seq_one_letter_code
_entity_poly.pdbx_strand_id
1 'polypeptide(L)'
;MAGLRSARAARPLLSVGSCAPLLAGLRSRWLDAPGARGSARSFLAAACQGPHGCLLPLDGLQAARASSPPARLCASRRTSAESAAAPELDKRLLIMRKKMRHQARSRDDALLGDFLAGFAEAQGEALGMGDLEDWQQLMRCDDELLMNLIAGYEAPPVELDTQLLQMVRKYMASHGSPPNSPSSRGSRPWCWR
;
A
#
# COMPACT_ATOMS: atom_id res chain seq x y z
N MET A 1 -53.31 19.80 -41.15
CA MET A 1 -52.38 20.74 -41.81
C MET A 1 -51.74 21.63 -40.76
N ALA A 2 -50.46 22.00 -40.95
CA ALA A 2 -49.53 22.68 -40.04
C ALA A 2 -49.00 21.78 -38.89
N GLY A 3 -47.71 21.71 -38.57
CA GLY A 3 -46.52 22.40 -39.10
C GLY A 3 -45.32 22.08 -38.21
N LEU A 4 -44.18 21.79 -38.84
CA LEU A 4 -42.87 21.42 -38.27
C LEU A 4 -42.24 22.51 -37.37
N ARG A 5 -41.39 22.08 -36.41
CA ARG A 5 -40.06 22.62 -35.98
C ARG A 5 -39.72 22.03 -34.61
N SER A 6 -38.85 21.03 -34.44
CA SER A 6 -37.41 20.95 -34.69
C SER A 6 -36.61 22.12 -34.11
N ALA A 7 -36.08 21.93 -32.90
CA ALA A 7 -34.95 22.67 -32.36
C ALA A 7 -33.98 21.65 -31.71
N ARG A 8 -33.15 21.04 -32.57
CA ARG A 8 -31.98 20.27 -32.18
C ARG A 8 -30.96 21.27 -31.63
N ALA A 9 -30.77 21.30 -30.31
CA ALA A 9 -29.66 22.02 -29.72
C ALA A 9 -28.35 21.29 -30.05
N ALA A 10 -27.65 21.79 -31.06
CA ALA A 10 -26.28 21.43 -31.38
C ALA A 10 -25.39 21.80 -30.19
N ARG A 11 -24.79 20.80 -29.53
CA ARG A 11 -23.67 21.04 -28.61
C ARG A 11 -22.37 21.01 -29.43
N PRO A 12 -21.50 22.02 -29.30
CA PRO A 12 -20.28 22.14 -30.08
C PRO A 12 -19.29 21.03 -29.71
N LEU A 13 -18.75 20.39 -30.76
CA LEU A 13 -17.56 19.55 -30.72
C LEU A 13 -16.36 20.47 -30.40
N LEU A 14 -15.97 20.54 -29.13
CA LEU A 14 -14.70 21.15 -28.76
C LEU A 14 -13.58 20.17 -29.04
N SER A 15 -13.03 20.34 -30.24
CA SER A 15 -11.62 20.29 -30.61
C SER A 15 -10.70 19.42 -29.75
N VAL A 16 -10.31 18.30 -30.34
CA VAL A 16 -9.17 17.47 -29.98
C VAL A 16 -7.90 18.31 -30.13
N GLY A 17 -7.46 18.94 -29.04
CA GLY A 17 -6.19 19.63 -28.93
C GLY A 17 -5.07 18.61 -28.70
N SER A 18 -4.58 18.03 -29.80
CA SER A 18 -3.33 17.27 -29.84
C SER A 18 -2.17 18.23 -29.55
N CYS A 19 -1.61 18.16 -28.35
CA CYS A 19 -0.32 18.76 -28.01
C CYS A 19 0.68 17.64 -27.77
N ALA A 20 1.30 17.19 -28.85
CA ALA A 20 2.56 16.46 -28.79
C ALA A 20 3.72 17.47 -28.69
N PRO A 21 4.57 17.39 -27.67
CA PRO A 21 5.93 17.90 -27.80
C PRO A 21 6.83 16.81 -28.40
N LEU A 22 7.28 17.09 -29.62
CA LEU A 22 8.53 16.61 -30.18
C LEU A 22 9.67 16.84 -29.16
N LEU A 23 10.12 15.77 -28.51
CA LEU A 23 11.50 15.65 -28.02
C LEU A 23 12.08 14.33 -28.54
N ALA A 24 12.39 14.36 -29.83
CA ALA A 24 13.39 13.49 -30.39
C ALA A 24 14.77 14.01 -29.94
N GLY A 25 15.58 13.13 -29.34
CA GLY A 25 17.03 13.36 -29.26
C GLY A 25 17.62 13.40 -27.86
N LEU A 26 17.69 12.25 -27.19
CA LEU A 26 18.86 11.85 -26.38
C LEU A 26 18.89 10.32 -26.33
N ARG A 27 19.41 9.78 -27.43
CA ARG A 27 19.94 8.43 -27.50
C ARG A 27 21.20 8.34 -26.63
N SER A 28 21.34 7.17 -26.01
CA SER A 28 22.60 6.54 -25.59
C SER A 28 23.16 7.00 -24.25
N ARG A 29 23.10 6.10 -23.24
CA ARG A 29 24.28 5.34 -22.77
C ARG A 29 24.06 4.81 -21.34
N TRP A 30 23.35 3.69 -21.20
CA TRP A 30 23.52 2.77 -20.07
C TRP A 30 23.47 1.34 -20.63
N LEU A 31 24.57 0.99 -21.30
CA LEU A 31 24.96 -0.38 -21.56
C LEU A 31 25.78 -0.86 -20.36
N ASP A 32 25.59 -2.14 -20.03
CA ASP A 32 26.48 -3.03 -19.30
C ASP A 32 26.69 -2.83 -17.78
N ALA A 33 26.00 -3.69 -17.02
CA ALA A 33 26.62 -4.32 -15.85
C ALA A 33 26.21 -5.80 -15.79
N PRO A 34 27.02 -6.73 -16.34
CA PRO A 34 26.90 -8.15 -16.08
C PRO A 34 27.82 -8.52 -14.91
N GLY A 35 27.25 -9.24 -13.94
CA GLY A 35 28.01 -10.16 -13.09
C GLY A 35 28.25 -9.70 -11.66
N ALA A 36 27.56 -10.36 -10.73
CA ALA A 36 28.23 -11.04 -9.63
C ALA A 36 27.32 -12.15 -9.10
N ARG A 37 27.67 -13.38 -9.48
CA ARG A 37 27.23 -14.58 -8.79
C ARG A 37 27.87 -14.61 -7.41
N GLY A 38 27.09 -15.04 -6.43
CA GLY A 38 27.59 -15.68 -5.22
C GLY A 38 27.73 -14.76 -4.01
N SER A 39 26.94 -15.04 -2.98
CA SER A 39 27.52 -15.41 -1.70
C SER A 39 26.49 -16.17 -0.88
N ALA A 40 26.69 -17.47 -0.81
CA ALA A 40 26.09 -18.31 0.20
C ALA A 40 26.81 -18.07 1.53
N ARG A 41 26.02 -18.10 2.62
CA ARG A 41 26.43 -18.38 4.00
C ARG A 41 27.17 -17.28 4.75
N SER A 42 26.63 -17.03 5.95
CA SER A 42 27.29 -17.05 7.27
C SER A 42 26.86 -15.80 8.05
N PHE A 43 26.04 -15.99 9.09
CA PHE A 43 26.51 -16.05 10.48
C PHE A 43 27.35 -14.82 10.85
N LEU A 44 26.78 -13.99 11.74
CA LEU A 44 27.40 -13.24 12.85
C LEU A 44 26.26 -12.39 13.44
N ALA A 45 25.56 -12.81 14.49
CA ALA A 45 26.01 -12.71 15.88
C ALA A 45 26.60 -11.32 16.19
N ALA A 46 25.74 -10.31 16.24
CA ALA A 46 26.09 -9.01 16.82
C ALA A 46 26.07 -9.14 18.34
N ALA A 47 27.26 -9.22 18.92
CA ALA A 47 27.52 -9.16 20.34
C ALA A 47 27.22 -7.75 20.88
N CYS A 48 26.24 -7.65 21.78
CA CYS A 48 26.12 -6.50 22.68
C CYS A 48 27.17 -6.67 23.79
N GLN A 49 28.35 -6.06 23.62
CA GLN A 49 29.32 -5.85 24.68
C GLN A 49 29.05 -4.49 25.33
N GLY A 50 28.36 -4.51 26.47
CA GLY A 50 28.27 -3.38 27.40
C GLY A 50 28.83 -3.82 28.75
N PRO A 51 29.95 -3.24 29.25
CA PRO A 51 30.57 -3.67 30.49
C PRO A 51 30.19 -2.73 31.63
N HIS A 52 29.05 -2.93 32.29
CA HIS A 52 28.87 -2.47 33.67
C HIS A 52 28.00 -3.47 34.43
N GLY A 53 28.59 -4.05 35.47
CA GLY A 53 28.05 -5.18 36.20
C GLY A 53 26.87 -4.82 37.10
N CYS A 54 25.93 -5.75 37.15
CA CYS A 54 25.18 -6.06 38.37
C CYS A 54 25.29 -7.56 38.58
N LEU A 55 26.20 -7.94 39.48
CA LEU A 55 26.24 -9.27 40.08
C LEU A 55 24.94 -9.50 40.84
N LEU A 56 24.15 -10.48 40.40
CA LEU A 56 23.21 -11.19 41.26
C LEU A 56 23.48 -12.69 41.18
N PRO A 57 23.35 -13.42 42.30
CA PRO A 57 23.96 -14.73 42.46
C PRO A 57 23.16 -15.85 41.79
N LEU A 58 23.93 -16.74 41.16
CA LEU A 58 23.57 -18.10 40.78
C LEU A 58 23.51 -18.95 42.05
N ASP A 59 22.37 -19.59 42.34
CA ASP A 59 22.34 -20.93 42.92
C ASP A 59 20.92 -21.50 42.84
N GLY A 60 20.74 -22.65 42.19
CA GLY A 60 19.43 -23.30 42.11
C GLY A 60 19.24 -24.27 40.94
N LEU A 61 20.07 -25.30 40.88
CA LEU A 61 19.79 -26.55 40.14
C LEU A 61 18.45 -27.15 40.56
N GLN A 62 17.53 -27.36 39.62
CA GLN A 62 16.71 -28.58 39.65
C GLN A 62 16.22 -29.01 38.28
N ALA A 63 16.74 -30.16 37.86
CA ALA A 63 16.25 -30.95 36.76
C ALA A 63 14.82 -31.45 37.04
N ALA A 64 13.88 -31.12 36.16
CA ALA A 64 12.63 -31.85 36.02
C ALA A 64 12.54 -32.40 34.60
N ARG A 65 12.80 -33.70 34.51
CA ARG A 65 12.46 -34.57 33.39
C ARG A 65 10.94 -34.55 33.16
N ALA A 66 10.57 -34.76 31.90
CA ALA A 66 9.30 -35.34 31.44
C ALA A 66 8.00 -34.52 31.63
N SER A 67 7.48 -33.97 30.53
CA SER A 67 6.37 -34.65 29.85
C SER A 67 6.22 -34.09 28.43
N SER A 68 6.37 -34.96 27.45
CA SER A 68 6.08 -34.66 26.06
C SER A 68 4.55 -34.76 25.89
N PRO A 69 3.84 -33.68 25.50
CA PRO A 69 2.42 -33.80 25.20
C PRO A 69 2.24 -34.59 23.90
N PRO A 70 1.35 -35.61 23.85
CA PRO A 70 1.10 -36.37 22.64
C PRO A 70 0.49 -35.46 21.57
N ALA A 71 1.08 -35.55 20.37
CA ALA A 71 0.62 -34.92 19.15
C ALA A 71 -0.87 -35.21 18.92
N ARG A 72 -1.73 -34.23 19.20
CA ARG A 72 -3.12 -34.26 18.75
C ARG A 72 -3.13 -33.94 17.26
N LEU A 73 -3.11 -35.01 16.47
CA LEU A 73 -3.45 -34.99 15.05
C LEU A 73 -4.91 -34.55 14.89
N CYS A 74 -5.13 -33.24 14.77
CA CYS A 74 -6.42 -32.73 14.29
C CYS A 74 -6.50 -33.02 12.79
N ALA A 75 -7.10 -34.17 12.46
CA ALA A 75 -7.54 -34.50 11.13
C ALA A 75 -8.62 -33.49 10.68
N SER A 76 -8.19 -32.43 9.99
CA SER A 76 -9.10 -31.53 9.30
C SER A 76 -9.76 -32.26 8.15
N ARG A 77 -11.01 -32.68 8.38
CA ARG A 77 -11.94 -33.17 7.35
C ARG A 77 -12.02 -32.16 6.21
N ARG A 78 -11.57 -32.57 5.02
CA ARG A 78 -11.88 -31.90 3.76
C ARG A 78 -13.34 -32.17 3.44
N THR A 79 -14.21 -31.20 3.66
CA THR A 79 -15.58 -31.23 3.18
C THR A 79 -15.64 -30.68 1.76
N SER A 80 -16.03 -31.55 0.85
CA SER A 80 -16.66 -31.36 -0.46
C SER A 80 -16.47 -30.02 -1.18
N ALA A 81 -15.65 -30.09 -2.22
CA ALA A 81 -15.55 -29.11 -3.29
C ALA A 81 -16.65 -29.39 -4.34
N GLU A 82 -17.83 -28.77 -4.23
CA GLU A 82 -18.76 -28.71 -5.38
C GLU A 82 -19.90 -27.68 -5.15
N SER A 83 -19.58 -26.48 -4.65
CA SER A 83 -20.41 -25.24 -4.71
C SER A 83 -19.81 -24.18 -3.76
N ALA A 84 -18.51 -23.92 -3.87
CA ALA A 84 -17.75 -23.15 -2.87
C ALA A 84 -16.96 -21.97 -3.46
N ALA A 85 -17.13 -21.64 -4.75
CA ALA A 85 -16.31 -20.60 -5.39
C ALA A 85 -16.67 -19.18 -4.92
N ALA A 86 -17.96 -18.87 -4.72
CA ALA A 86 -18.41 -17.58 -4.23
C ALA A 86 -17.93 -17.26 -2.79
N PRO A 87 -18.09 -18.16 -1.78
CA PRO A 87 -17.65 -17.85 -0.42
C PRO A 87 -16.12 -17.79 -0.25
N GLU A 88 -15.33 -18.39 -1.14
CA GLU A 88 -13.87 -18.31 -1.08
C GLU A 88 -13.33 -16.95 -1.55
N LEU A 89 -13.97 -16.32 -2.54
CA LEU A 89 -13.62 -14.97 -2.98
C LEU A 89 -13.86 -13.94 -1.88
N ASP A 90 -15.00 -14.04 -1.18
CA ASP A 90 -15.34 -13.15 -0.07
C ASP A 90 -14.34 -13.25 1.09
N LYS A 91 -13.93 -14.48 1.43
CA LYS A 91 -12.88 -14.71 2.44
C LYS A 91 -11.54 -14.08 2.02
N ARG A 92 -11.14 -14.27 0.75
CA ARG A 92 -9.89 -13.71 0.23
C ARG A 92 -9.91 -12.18 0.27
N LEU A 93 -11.03 -11.56 -0.10
CA LEU A 93 -11.20 -10.10 -0.01
C LEU A 93 -11.09 -9.60 1.43
N LEU A 94 -11.73 -10.27 2.40
CA LEU A 94 -11.63 -9.91 3.81
C LEU A 94 -10.19 -10.00 4.33
N ILE A 95 -9.46 -11.06 3.95
CA ILE A 95 -8.04 -11.22 4.30
C ILE A 95 -7.21 -10.09 3.70
N MET A 96 -7.41 -9.76 2.42
CA MET A 96 -6.66 -8.70 1.75
C MET A 96 -6.96 -7.32 2.32
N ARG A 97 -8.22 -7.01 2.65
CA ARG A 97 -8.60 -5.76 3.34
C ARG A 97 -7.99 -5.66 4.74
N LYS A 98 -7.92 -6.77 5.47
CA LYS A 98 -7.24 -6.81 6.77
C LYS A 98 -5.74 -6.59 6.62
N LYS A 99 -5.12 -7.22 5.61
CA LYS A 99 -3.69 -7.05 5.29
C LYS A 99 -3.38 -5.60 4.89
N MET A 100 -4.23 -4.99 4.06
CA MET A 100 -4.13 -3.59 3.63
C MET A 100 -4.06 -2.64 4.83
N ARG A 101 -5.02 -2.75 5.76
CA ARG A 101 -5.03 -1.93 6.99
C ARG A 101 -3.81 -2.16 7.86
N HIS A 102 -3.34 -3.40 7.97
CA HIS A 102 -2.15 -3.71 8.76
C HIS A 102 -0.90 -3.09 8.14
N GLN A 103 -0.69 -3.23 6.82
CA GLN A 103 0.44 -2.65 6.11
C GLN A 103 0.49 -1.13 6.23
N ALA A 104 -0.67 -0.46 6.11
CA ALA A 104 -0.76 0.98 6.31
C ALA A 104 -0.22 1.40 7.68
N ARG A 105 -0.62 0.70 8.75
CA ARG A 105 -0.21 1.01 10.13
C ARG A 105 1.22 0.58 10.48
N SER A 106 1.86 -0.22 9.62
CA SER A 106 3.21 -0.74 9.84
C SER A 106 4.27 0.01 9.03
N ARG A 107 3.95 1.20 8.50
CA ARG A 107 4.92 2.09 7.87
C ARG A 107 5.83 2.74 8.91
N ASP A 108 7.04 3.12 8.47
CA ASP A 108 8.04 3.74 9.34
C ASP A 108 7.68 5.21 9.61
N ASP A 109 7.13 5.90 8.59
CA ASP A 109 6.53 7.22 8.77
C ASP A 109 5.12 7.12 9.39
N ALA A 110 4.99 7.57 10.64
CA ALA A 110 3.74 7.54 11.38
C ALA A 110 2.63 8.41 10.75
N LEU A 111 2.97 9.57 10.16
CA LEU A 111 1.99 10.46 9.53
C LEU A 111 1.44 9.84 8.25
N LEU A 112 2.32 9.27 7.44
CA LEU A 112 1.93 8.53 6.25
C LEU A 112 1.09 7.30 6.63
N GLY A 113 1.51 6.57 7.66
CA GLY A 113 0.81 5.39 8.15
C GLY A 113 -0.61 5.70 8.63
N ASP A 114 -0.79 6.76 9.41
CA ASP A 114 -2.11 7.23 9.87
C ASP A 114 -3.00 7.66 8.70
N PHE A 115 -2.45 8.39 7.74
CA PHE A 115 -3.18 8.80 6.54
C PHE A 115 -3.66 7.60 5.72
N LEU A 116 -2.77 6.64 5.45
CA LEU A 116 -3.08 5.43 4.70
C LEU A 116 -4.04 4.52 5.45
N ALA A 117 -3.95 4.46 6.78
CA ALA A 117 -4.89 3.71 7.61
C ALA A 117 -6.29 4.33 7.54
N GLY A 118 -6.39 5.66 7.61
CA GLY A 118 -7.65 6.39 7.40
C GLY A 118 -8.25 6.15 6.02
N PHE A 119 -7.43 6.19 4.96
CA PHE A 119 -7.86 5.83 3.61
C PHE A 119 -8.41 4.39 3.54
N ALA A 120 -7.68 3.43 4.12
CA ALA A 120 -8.06 2.03 4.12
C ALA A 120 -9.36 1.76 4.90
N GLU A 121 -9.65 2.54 5.94
CA GLU A 121 -10.91 2.49 6.68
C GLU A 121 -12.07 3.13 5.90
N ALA A 122 -11.83 4.26 5.21
CA ALA A 122 -12.86 4.98 4.47
C ALA A 122 -13.24 4.31 3.14
N GLN A 123 -12.28 3.73 2.41
CA GLN A 123 -12.49 3.20 1.06
C GLN A 123 -12.33 1.67 0.98
N GLY A 124 -11.83 1.00 2.02
CA GLY A 124 -11.44 -0.42 1.94
C GLY A 124 -12.57 -1.39 1.60
N GLU A 125 -13.83 -1.06 1.91
CA GLU A 125 -14.99 -1.88 1.54
C GLU A 125 -15.38 -1.75 0.06
N ALA A 126 -15.10 -0.59 -0.55
CA ALA A 126 -15.40 -0.31 -1.95
C ALA A 126 -14.35 -0.88 -2.91
N LEU A 127 -13.15 -1.18 -2.42
CA LEU A 127 -12.07 -1.73 -3.24
C LEU A 127 -12.34 -3.18 -3.65
N GLY A 128 -12.11 -3.45 -4.94
CA GLY A 128 -12.16 -4.77 -5.54
C GLY A 128 -10.87 -5.57 -5.34
N MET A 129 -10.84 -6.80 -5.84
CA MET A 129 -9.66 -7.66 -5.73
C MET A 129 -8.44 -7.07 -6.48
N GLY A 130 -8.67 -6.49 -7.67
CA GLY A 130 -7.60 -5.85 -8.46
C GLY A 130 -6.97 -4.67 -7.73
N ASP A 131 -7.79 -3.77 -7.18
CA ASP A 131 -7.29 -2.63 -6.41
C ASP A 131 -6.49 -3.06 -5.17
N LEU A 132 -6.89 -4.16 -4.53
CA LEU A 132 -6.17 -4.72 -3.38
C LEU A 132 -4.83 -5.35 -3.79
N GLU A 133 -4.69 -5.85 -5.02
CA GLU A 133 -3.42 -6.32 -5.58
C GLU A 133 -2.51 -5.14 -5.94
N ASP A 134 -3.07 -4.08 -6.57
CA ASP A 134 -2.36 -2.83 -6.82
C ASP A 134 -1.87 -2.18 -5.52
N TRP A 135 -2.66 -2.28 -4.44
CA TRP A 135 -2.24 -1.85 -3.11
C TRP A 135 -0.99 -2.60 -2.63
N GLN A 136 -0.92 -3.92 -2.85
CA GLN A 136 0.26 -4.69 -2.48
C GLN A 136 1.50 -4.24 -3.24
N GLN A 137 1.33 -3.84 -4.50
CA GLN A 137 2.43 -3.31 -5.31
C GLN A 137 2.86 -1.92 -4.81
N LEU A 138 1.90 -1.04 -4.52
CA LEU A 138 2.14 0.29 -3.97
C LEU A 138 2.86 0.24 -2.61
N MET A 139 2.53 -0.72 -1.76
CA MET A 139 3.17 -0.90 -0.44
C MET A 139 4.60 -1.46 -0.51
N ARG A 140 5.12 -1.84 -1.69
CA ARG A 140 6.52 -2.22 -1.86
C ARG A 140 7.45 -1.01 -2.03
N CYS A 141 6.89 0.16 -2.27
CA CYS A 141 7.65 1.40 -2.39
C CYS A 141 8.08 1.92 -1.01
N ASP A 142 9.23 2.57 -0.97
CA ASP A 142 9.73 3.30 0.20
C ASP A 142 8.81 4.48 0.52
N ASP A 143 8.79 4.88 1.80
CA ASP A 143 7.86 5.90 2.31
C ASP A 143 8.08 7.27 1.64
N GLU A 144 9.33 7.65 1.39
CA GLU A 144 9.69 8.91 0.70
C GLU A 144 9.11 8.97 -0.73
N LEU A 145 9.30 7.91 -1.51
CA LEU A 145 8.79 7.81 -2.87
C LEU A 145 7.26 7.77 -2.86
N LEU A 146 6.66 7.02 -1.94
CA LEU A 146 5.22 6.96 -1.81
C LEU A 146 4.61 8.33 -1.49
N MET A 147 5.23 9.13 -0.61
CA MET A 147 4.79 10.50 -0.34
C MET A 147 4.89 11.39 -1.57
N ASN A 148 6.00 11.34 -2.33
CA ASN A 148 6.17 12.12 -3.56
C ASN A 148 5.12 11.76 -4.62
N LEU A 149 4.81 10.47 -4.76
CA LEU A 149 3.76 9.98 -5.64
C LEU A 149 2.38 10.47 -5.19
N ILE A 150 2.05 10.39 -3.91
CA ILE A 150 0.75 10.85 -3.38
C ILE A 150 0.61 12.38 -3.51
N ALA A 151 1.67 13.13 -3.25
CA ALA A 151 1.68 14.59 -3.41
C ALA A 151 1.68 15.04 -4.89
N GLY A 152 2.03 14.15 -5.82
CA GLY A 152 2.09 14.45 -7.25
C GLY A 152 3.35 15.22 -7.68
N TYR A 153 4.40 15.19 -6.85
CA TYR A 153 5.70 15.78 -7.20
C TYR A 153 6.48 14.94 -8.22
N GLU A 154 6.24 13.63 -8.23
CA GLU A 154 6.89 12.69 -9.15
C GLU A 154 5.84 11.97 -10.02
N ALA A 155 6.23 11.66 -11.26
CA ALA A 155 5.41 10.88 -12.17
C ALA A 155 5.41 9.41 -11.73
N PRO A 156 4.25 8.75 -11.65
CA PRO A 156 4.19 7.34 -11.27
C PRO A 156 4.86 6.46 -12.34
N PRO A 157 5.65 5.45 -11.94
CA PRO A 157 6.04 4.36 -12.82
C PRO A 157 4.81 3.72 -13.46
N VAL A 158 4.97 3.14 -14.66
CA VAL A 158 3.86 2.55 -15.42
C VAL A 158 3.12 1.47 -14.61
N GLU A 159 3.83 0.75 -13.75
CA GLU A 159 3.29 -0.30 -12.89
C GLU A 159 2.48 0.25 -11.70
N LEU A 160 2.66 1.52 -11.36
CA LEU A 160 2.03 2.19 -10.22
C LEU A 160 1.00 3.26 -10.65
N ASP A 161 0.89 3.54 -11.95
CA ASP A 161 -0.14 4.43 -12.51
C ASP A 161 -1.50 3.71 -12.56
N THR A 162 -2.00 3.38 -11.37
CA THR A 162 -3.24 2.63 -11.18
C THR A 162 -4.38 3.53 -10.74
N GLN A 163 -5.62 3.05 -10.92
CA GLN A 163 -6.81 3.76 -10.46
C GLN A 163 -6.78 3.98 -8.94
N LEU A 164 -6.20 3.03 -8.19
CA LEU A 164 -6.00 3.13 -6.75
C LEU A 164 -5.18 4.38 -6.36
N LEU A 165 -4.07 4.65 -7.05
CA LEU A 165 -3.24 5.81 -6.75
C LEU A 165 -4.02 7.12 -6.95
N GLN A 166 -4.85 7.18 -8.00
CA GLN A 166 -5.73 8.34 -8.23
C GLN A 166 -6.78 8.50 -7.11
N MET A 167 -7.32 7.40 -6.58
CA MET A 167 -8.23 7.44 -5.44
C MET A 167 -7.54 7.94 -4.17
N VAL A 168 -6.31 7.52 -3.90
CA VAL A 168 -5.52 8.01 -2.77
C VAL A 168 -5.23 9.51 -2.90
N ARG A 169 -4.83 9.98 -4.09
CA ARG A 169 -4.64 11.41 -4.37
C ARG A 169 -5.92 12.21 -4.17
N LYS A 170 -7.06 11.68 -4.62
CA LYS A 170 -8.38 12.32 -4.41
C LYS A 170 -8.75 12.36 -2.93
N TYR A 171 -8.48 11.29 -2.18
CA TYR A 171 -8.70 11.23 -0.74
C TYR A 171 -7.82 12.23 0.02
N MET A 172 -6.56 12.40 -0.40
CA MET A 172 -5.69 13.46 0.11
C MET A 172 -6.28 14.84 -0.18
N ALA A 173 -6.78 15.11 -1.38
CA ALA A 173 -7.39 16.39 -1.71
C ALA A 173 -8.67 16.68 -0.89
N SER A 174 -9.41 15.65 -0.47
CA SER A 174 -10.63 15.81 0.35
C SER A 174 -10.35 15.93 1.85
N HIS A 175 -9.31 15.28 2.37
CA HIS A 175 -8.99 15.28 3.80
C HIS A 175 -7.83 16.19 4.19
N GLY A 176 -6.90 16.41 3.27
CA GLY A 176 -5.90 17.47 3.32
C GLY A 176 -6.54 18.76 2.84
N SER A 177 -7.21 19.49 3.74
CA SER A 177 -7.46 20.91 3.46
C SER A 177 -6.10 21.57 3.16
N PRO A 178 -5.89 22.16 1.98
CA PRO A 178 -4.71 22.97 1.76
C PRO A 178 -4.74 24.10 2.81
N PRO A 179 -3.63 24.41 3.51
CA PRO A 179 -3.58 25.44 4.54
C PRO A 179 -3.87 26.88 4.05
N ASN A 180 -4.34 27.06 2.81
CA ASN A 180 -4.62 28.36 2.19
C ASN A 180 -6.13 28.70 2.05
N SER A 181 -7.04 27.93 2.64
CA SER A 181 -8.45 28.35 2.76
C SER A 181 -8.70 29.02 4.10
N PRO A 182 -8.87 30.36 4.17
CA PRO A 182 -8.99 31.12 5.43
C PRO A 182 -10.31 30.92 6.21
N SER A 183 -11.11 29.90 5.91
CA SER A 183 -12.54 29.88 6.27
C SER A 183 -12.97 28.87 7.33
N SER A 184 -12.11 27.95 7.79
CA SER A 184 -12.54 26.92 8.76
C SER A 184 -11.64 26.87 10.00
N ARG A 185 -11.92 27.78 10.95
CA ARG A 185 -11.51 27.65 12.34
C ARG A 185 -12.16 26.38 12.92
N GLY A 186 -11.41 25.28 13.02
CA GLY A 186 -11.85 24.13 13.81
C GLY A 186 -11.10 22.82 13.57
N SER A 187 -10.59 22.57 12.36
CA SER A 187 -9.82 21.36 12.09
C SER A 187 -8.34 21.62 12.29
N ARG A 188 -7.73 20.89 13.23
CA ARG A 188 -6.28 20.95 13.47
C ARG A 188 -5.56 20.69 12.14
N PRO A 189 -4.78 21.65 11.61
CA PRO A 189 -4.00 21.43 10.40
C PRO A 189 -2.93 20.38 10.70
N TRP A 190 -2.78 19.42 9.79
CA TRP A 190 -1.68 18.48 9.79
C TRP A 190 -0.43 19.26 9.36
N CYS A 191 0.28 19.84 10.33
CA CYS A 191 1.53 20.55 10.09
C CYS A 191 2.65 19.53 9.93
N TRP A 192 3.13 19.35 8.70
CA TRP A 192 4.40 18.70 8.40
C TRP A 192 5.53 19.60 8.91
N ARG A 193 6.34 19.13 9.85
CA ARG A 193 7.48 19.88 10.42
C ARG A 193 8.74 19.07 10.30
#